data_AF-R9GVZ1-F1
#
_entry.id   AF-R9GVZ1-F1
#
_cell.length_a   1.000
_cell.length_b   1.000
_cell.length_c   1.000
_cell.angle_alpha   90.00
_cell.angle_beta   90.00
_cell.angle_gamma   90.00
#
_symmetry.space_group_name_H-M   'P 1'
#
loop_
_entity.id
_entity.type
_entity.pdbx_description
1 polymer ?
#
loop_
_entity_poly.entity_id
_entity_poly.type
_entity_poly.pdbx_seq_one_letter_code
_entity_poly.pdbx_strand_id
1 'polypeptide(L)'
;MSVVIITSIIIGSFLLANTIGDPHVRKIFFVTALSALFTGMYFIISRKKIITHVMGFLIIENGVFVLSLAVGAEMPFLVNIGILLDIFVSVLLLGVFVNKIGDMIGEQDVDQLSSLKD
;
A
#
# COMPACT_ATOMS: atom_id res chain seq x y z
N MET A 1 12.15 -5.03 -22.13
CA MET A 1 10.78 -4.63 -22.53
C MET A 1 10.04 -3.93 -21.38
N SER A 2 9.96 -4.50 -20.17
CA SER A 2 9.31 -3.84 -19.01
C SER A 2 9.88 -2.47 -18.64
N VAL A 3 11.20 -2.28 -18.66
CA VAL A 3 11.81 -0.99 -18.31
C VAL A 3 11.39 0.12 -19.29
N VAL A 4 11.35 -0.17 -20.59
CA VAL A 4 10.92 0.80 -21.61
C VAL A 4 9.45 1.19 -21.42
N ILE A 5 8.59 0.22 -21.09
CA ILE A 5 7.15 0.44 -20.82
C ILE A 5 6.96 1.30 -19.57
N ILE A 6 7.68 1.01 -18.48
CA ILE A 6 7.59 1.80 -17.25
C ILE A 6 8.06 3.24 -17.50
N THR A 7 9.16 3.41 -18.24
CA THR A 7 9.73 4.73 -18.52
C THR A 7 8.81 5.57 -19.41
N SER A 8 8.18 4.97 -20.43
CA SER A 8 7.22 5.67 -21.30
C SER A 8 5.93 6.04 -20.57
N ILE A 9 5.44 5.19 -19.66
CA ILE A 9 4.30 5.53 -18.78
C ILE A 9 4.65 6.72 -17.90
N ILE A 10 5.83 6.73 -17.26
CA ILE A 10 6.27 7.84 -16.39
C ILE A 10 6.34 9.16 -17.17
N ILE A 11 6.94 9.15 -18.36
CA ILE A 11 7.06 10.34 -19.21
C ILE A 11 5.67 10.84 -19.67
N GLY A 12 4.79 9.94 -20.10
CA GLY A 12 3.42 10.27 -20.51
C GLY A 12 2.62 10.89 -19.36
N SER A 13 2.70 10.30 -18.17
CA SER A 13 2.08 10.84 -16.95
C SER A 13 2.63 12.22 -16.57
N PHE A 14 3.94 12.42 -16.69
CA PHE A 14 4.58 13.72 -16.39
C PHE A 14 4.14 14.83 -17.34
N LEU A 15 4.02 14.53 -18.64
CA LEU A 15 3.53 15.47 -19.65
C LEU A 15 2.07 15.84 -19.37
N LEU A 16 1.20 14.86 -19.13
CA LEU A 16 -0.21 15.09 -18.80
C LEU A 16 -0.40 15.90 -17.52
N ALA A 17 0.41 15.61 -16.49
CA ALA A 17 0.35 16.32 -15.21
C ALA A 17 0.74 17.80 -15.35
N ASN A 18 1.71 18.13 -16.21
CA ASN A 18 2.10 19.53 -16.47
C ASN A 18 1.04 20.32 -17.25
N THR A 19 0.20 19.65 -18.06
CA THR A 19 -0.86 20.32 -18.82
C THR A 19 -2.09 20.63 -17.96
N ILE A 20 -2.29 19.92 -16.85
CA ILE A 20 -3.46 20.05 -15.97
C ILE A 20 -3.07 20.88 -14.73
N GLY A 21 -2.81 22.16 -14.94
CA GLY A 21 -2.46 23.12 -13.88
C GLY A 21 -3.68 23.73 -13.17
N ASP A 22 -4.69 22.94 -12.80
CA ASP A 22 -5.90 23.47 -12.15
C ASP A 22 -5.81 23.46 -10.61
N PRO A 23 -5.93 24.62 -9.92
CA PRO A 23 -5.95 24.71 -8.46
C PRO A 23 -7.08 23.92 -7.77
N HIS A 24 -8.19 23.63 -8.45
CA HIS A 24 -9.32 22.87 -7.88
C HIS A 24 -8.94 21.42 -7.56
N VAL A 25 -8.05 20.84 -8.35
CA VAL A 25 -7.56 19.46 -8.18
C VAL A 25 -6.85 19.29 -6.83
N ARG A 26 -6.12 20.32 -6.39
CA ARG A 26 -5.37 20.32 -5.12
C ARG A 26 -6.28 20.24 -3.89
N LYS A 27 -7.42 20.95 -3.91
CA LYS A 27 -8.40 20.93 -2.82
C LYS A 27 -9.07 19.56 -2.68
N ILE A 28 -9.40 18.92 -3.81
CA ILE A 28 -10.00 17.58 -3.81
C ILE A 28 -9.03 16.58 -3.19
N PHE A 29 -7.75 16.58 -3.61
CA PHE A 29 -6.75 15.70 -3.02
C PHE A 29 -6.56 15.92 -1.51
N PHE A 30 -6.58 17.17 -1.05
CA PHE A 30 -6.47 17.47 0.38
C PHE A 30 -7.64 16.88 1.18
N VAL A 31 -8.88 17.06 0.70
CA VAL A 31 -10.08 16.50 1.35
C VAL A 31 -10.05 14.98 1.33
N THR A 32 -9.72 14.36 0.18
CA THR A 32 -9.60 12.90 0.06
C THR A 32 -8.55 12.33 1.00
N ALA A 33 -7.38 12.97 1.10
CA ALA A 33 -6.31 12.57 2.00
C ALA A 33 -6.75 12.63 3.47
N LEU A 34 -7.41 13.71 3.88
CA LEU A 34 -7.88 13.88 5.24
C LEU A 34 -8.97 12.86 5.61
N SER A 35 -9.90 12.59 4.67
CA SER A 35 -10.90 11.53 4.81
C SER A 35 -10.27 10.14 4.96
N ALA A 36 -9.23 9.83 4.18
CA ALA A 36 -8.50 8.58 4.28
C ALA A 36 -7.82 8.44 5.64
N LEU A 37 -7.14 9.49 6.12
CA LEU A 37 -6.48 9.51 7.44
C LEU A 37 -7.47 9.22 8.59
N PHE A 38 -8.61 9.92 8.60
CA PHE A 38 -9.63 9.69 9.63
C PHE A 38 -10.26 8.30 9.53
N THR A 39 -10.48 7.81 8.32
CA THR A 39 -11.01 6.46 8.11
C THR A 39 -10.01 5.40 8.60
N GLY A 40 -8.74 5.49 8.20
CA GLY A 40 -7.72 4.55 8.65
C GLY A 40 -7.52 4.56 10.17
N MET A 41 -7.52 5.74 10.79
CA MET A 41 -7.48 5.88 12.24
C MET A 41 -8.70 5.24 12.92
N TYR A 42 -9.90 5.42 12.38
CA TYR A 42 -11.10 4.77 12.87
C TYR A 42 -10.99 3.24 12.80
N PHE A 43 -10.45 2.69 11.71
CA PHE A 43 -10.23 1.25 11.56
C PHE A 43 -9.27 0.67 12.61
N ILE A 44 -8.18 1.40 12.91
CA ILE A 44 -7.21 1.01 13.94
C ILE A 44 -7.88 1.04 15.33
N ILE A 45 -8.60 2.11 15.68
CA ILE A 45 -9.21 2.24 17.00
C ILE A 45 -10.36 1.23 17.21
N SER A 46 -11.17 0.96 16.18
CA SER A 46 -12.43 0.23 16.32
C SER A 46 -12.27 -1.30 16.45
N ARG A 47 -11.17 -1.89 15.97
CA ARG A 47 -11.10 -3.34 15.70
C ARG A 47 -9.91 -4.01 16.38
N LYS A 48 -10.17 -5.10 17.13
CA LYS A 48 -9.14 -5.89 17.84
C LYS A 48 -8.35 -6.87 16.96
N LYS A 49 -8.76 -7.10 15.70
CA LYS A 49 -8.11 -8.07 14.81
C LYS A 49 -6.89 -7.46 14.13
N ILE A 50 -5.77 -8.20 14.12
CA ILE A 50 -4.50 -7.73 13.54
C ILE A 50 -4.60 -7.42 12.05
N ILE A 51 -5.38 -8.20 11.29
CA ILE A 51 -5.63 -7.96 9.86
C ILE A 51 -6.30 -6.60 9.63
N THR A 52 -7.22 -6.19 10.52
CA THR A 52 -7.90 -4.90 10.39
C THR A 52 -7.01 -3.73 10.78
N HIS A 53 -6.06 -3.94 11.69
CA HIS A 53 -4.99 -2.98 11.96
C HIS A 53 -4.07 -2.79 10.75
N VAL A 54 -3.66 -3.87 10.08
CA VAL A 54 -2.85 -3.78 8.85
C VAL A 54 -3.59 -3.02 7.75
N MET A 55 -4.88 -3.32 7.53
CA MET A 55 -5.72 -2.57 6.60
C MET A 55 -5.83 -1.09 6.97
N GLY A 56 -6.08 -0.77 8.25
CA GLY A 56 -6.16 0.61 8.74
C GLY A 56 -4.84 1.36 8.56
N PHE A 57 -3.72 0.70 8.80
CA PHE A 57 -2.38 1.23 8.57
C PHE A 57 -2.14 1.55 7.09
N LEU A 58 -2.46 0.62 6.18
CA LEU A 58 -2.35 0.85 4.72
C LEU A 58 -3.22 2.03 4.25
N ILE A 59 -4.42 2.20 4.82
CA ILE A 59 -5.29 3.34 4.50
C ILE A 59 -4.66 4.66 4.95
N ILE A 60 -4.06 4.70 6.14
CA ILE A 60 -3.35 5.89 6.63
C ILE A 60 -2.16 6.21 5.73
N GLU A 61 -1.36 5.21 5.37
CA GLU A 61 -0.17 5.39 4.56
C GLU A 61 -0.49 5.98 3.17
N ASN A 62 -1.50 5.43 2.50
CA ASN A 62 -2.03 5.97 1.25
C ASN A 62 -2.63 7.38 1.43
N GLY A 63 -3.29 7.65 2.56
CA GLY A 63 -3.79 8.99 2.91
C GLY A 63 -2.67 10.03 3.06
N VAL A 64 -1.57 9.67 3.73
CA VAL A 64 -0.36 10.54 3.87
C VAL A 64 0.27 10.80 2.51
N PHE A 65 0.33 9.79 1.64
CA PHE A 65 0.86 9.95 0.28
C PHE A 65 0.04 10.98 -0.52
N VAL A 66 -1.29 10.84 -0.55
CA VAL A 66 -2.18 11.79 -1.23
C VAL A 66 -2.12 13.18 -0.59
N LEU A 67 -1.97 13.27 0.74
CA LEU A 67 -1.78 14.54 1.44
C LEU A 67 -0.52 15.25 0.95
N SER A 68 0.57 14.52 0.79
CA SER A 68 1.83 15.07 0.32
C SER A 68 1.74 15.58 -1.13
N LEU A 69 0.95 14.91 -1.99
CA LEU A 69 0.67 15.40 -3.33
C LEU A 69 -0.20 16.67 -3.32
N ALA A 70 -1.16 16.75 -2.39
CA ALA A 70 -2.02 17.91 -2.22
C ALA A 70 -1.26 19.14 -1.73
N VAL A 71 -0.39 18.98 -0.72
CA VAL A 71 0.43 20.07 -0.16
C VAL A 71 1.51 20.51 -1.16
N GLY A 72 1.88 19.64 -2.11
CA GLY A 72 2.82 19.96 -3.18
C GLY A 72 4.28 19.71 -2.79
N ALA A 73 5.19 19.92 -3.74
CA ALA A 73 6.62 19.61 -3.71
C ALA A 73 7.45 20.25 -2.57
N GLU A 74 6.81 20.80 -1.55
CA GLU A 74 7.44 21.32 -0.33
C GLU A 74 7.93 20.19 0.59
N MET A 75 7.38 18.98 0.47
CA MET A 75 7.71 17.85 1.35
C MET A 75 8.18 16.58 0.62
N PRO A 76 9.19 16.64 -0.28
CA PRO A 76 9.68 15.48 -1.02
C PRO A 76 10.25 14.38 -0.10
N PHE A 77 10.78 14.77 1.07
CA PHE A 77 11.28 13.83 2.06
C PHE A 77 10.18 12.93 2.63
N LEU A 78 9.00 13.48 2.91
CA LEU A 78 7.87 12.76 3.48
C LEU A 78 7.30 11.73 2.50
N VAL A 79 7.26 12.09 1.20
CA VAL A 79 6.92 11.16 0.10
C VAL A 79 7.90 9.98 0.06
N ASN A 80 9.20 10.26 0.07
CA ASN A 80 10.22 9.22 -0.01
C ASN A 80 10.16 8.24 1.17
N ILE A 81 9.87 8.74 2.38
CA ILE A 81 9.67 7.89 3.56
C ILE A 81 8.41 7.02 3.42
N GLY A 82 7.31 7.58 2.91
CA GLY A 82 6.09 6.81 2.64
C GLY A 82 6.34 5.67 1.64
N ILE A 83 7.01 5.95 0.51
CA ILE A 83 7.36 4.91 -0.47
C ILE A 83 8.26 3.84 0.14
N LEU A 84 9.24 4.23 0.96
CA LEU A 84 10.15 3.28 1.62
C LEU A 84 9.40 2.36 2.59
N LEU A 85 8.46 2.93 3.35
CA LEU A 85 7.63 2.20 4.30
C LEU A 85 6.72 1.21 3.55
N ASP A 86 6.10 1.60 2.45
CA ASP A 86 5.24 0.75 1.62
C ASP A 86 6.00 -0.49 1.10
N ILE A 87 7.25 -0.28 0.65
CA ILE A 87 8.13 -1.36 0.22
C ILE A 87 8.48 -2.28 1.41
N PHE A 88 8.81 -1.71 2.56
CA PHE A 88 9.12 -2.47 3.77
C PHE A 88 7.94 -3.36 4.21
N VAL A 89 6.72 -2.81 4.27
CA VAL A 89 5.51 -3.55 4.62
C VAL A 89 5.19 -4.62 3.59
N SER A 90 5.36 -4.34 2.30
CA SER A 90 5.15 -5.31 1.22
C SER A 90 6.06 -6.53 1.35
N VAL A 91 7.35 -6.33 1.67
CA VAL A 91 8.31 -7.42 1.92
C VAL A 91 7.95 -8.21 3.17
N LEU A 92 7.53 -7.53 4.24
CA LEU A 92 7.12 -8.16 5.49
C LEU A 92 5.87 -9.05 5.29
N LEU A 93 4.88 -8.53 4.55
CA LEU A 93 3.71 -9.31 4.16
C LEU A 93 4.08 -10.51 3.30
N LEU A 94 4.94 -10.34 2.30
CA LEU A 94 5.43 -11.46 1.48
C LEU A 94 6.08 -12.55 2.35
N GLY A 95 6.92 -12.17 3.31
CA GLY A 95 7.54 -13.10 4.26
C GLY A 95 6.51 -13.86 5.10
N VAL A 96 5.47 -13.18 5.61
CA VAL A 96 4.38 -13.84 6.35
C VAL A 96 3.59 -14.79 5.44
N PHE A 97 3.28 -14.38 4.21
CA PHE A 97 2.57 -15.23 3.24
C PHE A 97 3.37 -16.46 2.85
N VAL A 98 4.68 -16.33 2.59
CA VAL A 98 5.55 -17.46 2.25
C VAL A 98 5.59 -18.47 3.40
N ASN A 99 5.73 -18.02 4.65
CA ASN A 99 5.68 -18.92 5.81
C ASN A 99 4.31 -19.62 5.92
N LYS A 100 3.21 -18.85 5.78
CA LYS A 100 1.85 -19.39 5.84
C LYS A 100 1.57 -20.44 4.75
N ILE A 101 2.06 -20.20 3.53
CA ILE A 101 1.95 -21.14 2.41
C ILE A 101 2.79 -22.40 2.69
N GLY A 102 4.00 -22.23 3.22
CA GLY A 102 4.85 -23.34 3.63
C GLY A 102 4.18 -24.24 4.68
N ASP A 103 3.56 -23.64 5.70
CA ASP A 103 2.81 -24.38 6.72
C ASP A 103 1.63 -25.15 6.10
N MET A 104 0.84 -24.51 5.23
CA MET A 104 -0.29 -25.16 4.56
C MET A 104 0.13 -26.32 3.65
N ILE A 105 1.26 -26.20 2.94
CA ILE A 105 1.78 -27.28 2.09
C ILE A 105 2.30 -28.43 2.95
N GLY A 106 3.01 -28.14 4.05
CA GLY A 106 3.51 -29.15 4.97
C GLY A 106 2.39 -29.93 5.67
N GLU A 107 1.30 -29.27 6.04
CA GLU A 107 0.15 -29.90 6.68
C GLU A 107 -0.64 -30.80 5.70
N GLN A 108 -0.73 -30.40 4.42
CA GLN A 108 -1.38 -31.19 3.36
C GLN A 108 -0.63 -32.50 3.02
N ASP A 109 0.70 -32.52 3.10
CA ASP A 109 1.53 -33.70 2.79
C ASP A 109 1.53 -34.72 3.95
N VAL A 110 1.45 -34.26 5.20
CA VAL A 110 1.42 -35.12 6.40
C VAL A 110 0.07 -35.85 6.53
N ASP A 111 -1.05 -35.19 6.20
CA ASP A 111 -2.38 -35.83 6.19
C ASP A 111 -2.51 -36.92 5.11
N GLN A 112 -1.86 -36.75 3.95
CA GLN A 112 -1.87 -37.79 2.91
C GLN A 112 -1.06 -39.03 3.31
N LEU A 113 0.07 -38.85 4.00
CA LEU A 113 0.91 -39.95 4.49
C LEU A 113 0.29 -40.70 5.67
N SER A 114 -0.55 -40.04 6.48
CA SER A 114 -1.30 -40.68 7.57
C SER A 114 -2.38 -41.65 7.05
N SER A 115 -2.93 -41.42 5.86
CA SER A 115 -4.02 -42.24 5.31
C SER A 115 -3.57 -43.57 4.68
N LEU A 116 -2.26 -43.77 4.51
CA LEU A 116 -1.66 -44.95 3.87
C LEU A 116 -1.03 -45.93 4.88
N LYS A 117 -1.17 -45.67 6.18
CA LYS A 117 -0.58 -46.49 7.24
C LYS A 117 -1.56 -47.50 7.85
N ASP A 118 -2.81 -47.52 7.38
CA ASP A 118 -3.83 -48.54 7.70
C ASP A 118 -4.02 -49.52 6.54
#